data_AF-A0A1H9DCK0-F1
#
_entry.id   AF-A0A1H9DCK0-F1
#
_cell.length_a   1.000
_cell.length_b   1.000
_cell.length_c   1.000
_cell.angle_alpha   90.00
_cell.angle_beta   90.00
_cell.angle_gamma   90.00
#
_symmetry.space_group_name_H-M   'P 1'
#
loop_
_entity.id
_entity.type
_entity.pdbx_description
1 polymer ?
#
loop_
_entity_poly.entity_id
_entity_poly.type
_entity_poly.pdbx_seq_one_letter_code
_entity_poly.pdbx_strand_id
1 'polypeptide(L)'
;MCTSCGHDLAPNDLIPIMSWLRLKGKCRYCGEPISVRYTIVESIGGISAVVWTLALGINLRAALAFIASGVVTVVAYIIYDKIKEKGQTE
;
A
#
# COMPACT_ATOMS: atom_id res chain seq x y z
N MET A 1 -1.99 -13.77 -4.18
CA MET A 1 -2.66 -14.84 -3.41
C MET A 1 -3.57 -14.28 -2.33
N CYS A 2 -4.80 -14.80 -2.19
CA CYS A 2 -5.63 -14.52 -1.02
C CYS A 2 -5.21 -15.43 0.15
N THR A 3 -4.95 -14.86 1.34
CA THR A 3 -4.48 -15.59 2.52
C THR A 3 -5.53 -16.54 3.14
N SER A 4 -6.79 -16.44 2.72
CA SER A 4 -7.89 -17.25 3.27
C SER A 4 -8.34 -18.36 2.32
N CYS A 5 -8.53 -18.07 1.03
CA CYS A 5 -8.98 -19.07 0.06
C CYS A 5 -7.86 -19.71 -0.78
N GLY A 6 -6.61 -19.22 -0.68
CA GLY A 6 -5.47 -19.75 -1.43
C GLY A 6 -5.55 -19.53 -2.94
N HIS A 7 -6.62 -18.90 -3.45
CA HIS A 7 -6.77 -18.62 -4.87
C HIS A 7 -5.83 -17.49 -5.28
N ASP A 8 -5.15 -17.67 -6.41
CA ASP A 8 -4.42 -16.58 -7.05
C ASP A 8 -5.40 -15.56 -7.62
N LEU A 9 -5.31 -14.35 -7.09
CA LEU A 9 -5.99 -13.20 -7.67
C LEU A 9 -5.35 -12.95 -9.05
N ALA A 10 -6.19 -12.78 -10.07
CA ALA A 10 -5.74 -12.55 -11.45
C ALA A 10 -4.72 -11.39 -11.50
N PRO A 11 -3.83 -11.32 -12.50
CA PRO A 11 -2.86 -10.22 -12.59
C PRO A 11 -3.51 -8.83 -12.72
N ASN A 12 -4.77 -8.74 -13.16
CA ASN A 12 -5.55 -7.50 -13.10
C ASN A 12 -6.02 -7.13 -11.68
N ASP A 13 -6.08 -8.09 -10.75
CA ASP A 13 -6.34 -7.90 -9.32
C ASP A 13 -5.07 -7.58 -8.51
N LEU A 14 -3.88 -7.71 -9.12
CA LEU A 14 -2.61 -7.26 -8.54
C LEU A 14 -2.44 -5.74 -8.62
N ILE A 15 -3.34 -5.00 -9.29
CA ILE A 15 -3.38 -3.53 -9.26
C ILE A 15 -4.09 -3.09 -7.97
N PRO A 16 -3.33 -2.72 -6.94
CA PRO A 16 -3.76 -2.85 -5.55
C PRO A 16 -4.75 -1.77 -5.10
N ILE A 17 -4.74 -0.61 -5.75
CA ILE A 17 -5.69 0.47 -5.45
C ILE A 17 -6.98 0.31 -6.27
N MET A 18 -6.86 0.04 -7.58
CA MET A 18 -8.01 -0.09 -8.49
C MET A 18 -8.88 -1.30 -8.16
N SER A 19 -8.24 -2.43 -7.82
CA SER A 19 -8.97 -3.67 -7.52
C SER A 19 -9.57 -3.64 -6.12
N TRP A 20 -8.91 -3.03 -5.12
CA TRP A 20 -9.53 -2.85 -3.79
C TRP A 20 -10.78 -1.95 -3.84
N LEU A 21 -10.76 -0.87 -4.63
CA LEU A 21 -11.90 0.04 -4.80
C LEU A 21 -13.06 -0.63 -5.56
N ARG A 22 -12.77 -1.44 -6.59
CA ARG A 22 -13.80 -2.21 -7.32
C ARG A 22 -14.36 -3.39 -6.52
N LEU A 23 -13.53 -4.06 -5.73
CA LEU A 23 -13.93 -5.21 -4.91
C LEU A 23 -14.41 -4.80 -3.49
N LYS A 24 -14.48 -3.49 -3.19
CA LYS A 24 -14.84 -2.95 -1.86
C LYS A 24 -14.02 -3.57 -0.71
N GLY A 25 -12.75 -3.85 -0.98
CA GLY A 25 -11.83 -4.46 -0.02
C GLY A 25 -12.11 -5.90 0.37
N LYS A 26 -12.89 -6.65 -0.43
CA LYS A 26 -13.19 -8.08 -0.17
C LYS A 26 -12.72 -8.97 -1.32
N CYS A 27 -12.24 -10.17 -1.03
CA CYS A 27 -11.94 -11.14 -2.07
C CYS A 27 -13.21 -11.49 -2.86
N ARG A 28 -13.12 -11.56 -4.20
CA ARG A 28 -14.27 -11.88 -5.07
C ARG A 28 -14.85 -13.28 -4.85
N TYR A 29 -14.02 -14.22 -4.41
CA TYR A 29 -14.38 -15.63 -4.27
C TYR A 29 -14.86 -15.99 -2.87
N CYS A 30 -14.13 -15.56 -1.84
CA CYS A 30 -14.47 -15.90 -0.45
C CYS A 30 -15.11 -14.75 0.35
N GLY A 31 -15.12 -13.52 -0.17
CA GLY A 31 -15.65 -12.36 0.55
C GLY A 31 -14.80 -11.88 1.74
N GLU A 32 -13.68 -12.55 2.02
CA GLU A 32 -12.76 -12.20 3.10
C GLU A 32 -12.14 -10.81 2.87
N PRO A 33 -12.04 -9.95 3.90
CA PRO A 33 -11.38 -8.66 3.77
C PRO A 33 -9.90 -8.80 3.38
N ILE A 34 -9.51 -8.12 2.31
CA ILE A 34 -8.10 -8.03 1.90
C ILE A 34 -7.41 -7.04 2.84
N SER A 35 -6.23 -7.41 3.36
CA SER A 35 -5.49 -6.62 4.35
C SER A 35 -5.34 -5.14 3.94
N VAL A 36 -6.12 -4.29 4.60
CA VAL A 36 -6.21 -2.84 4.33
C VAL A 36 -4.85 -2.15 4.50
N ARG A 37 -3.94 -2.74 5.29
CA ARG A 37 -2.57 -2.23 5.49
C ARG A 37 -1.82 -2.05 4.18
N TYR A 38 -1.90 -3.02 3.26
CA TYR A 38 -1.21 -2.92 1.97
C TYR A 38 -1.83 -1.84 1.08
N THR A 39 -3.16 -1.76 1.05
CA THR A 39 -3.88 -0.73 0.29
C THR A 39 -3.52 0.68 0.77
N ILE A 40 -3.37 0.88 2.09
CA ILE A 40 -2.99 2.17 2.66
C ILE A 40 -1.58 2.57 2.21
N VAL A 41 -0.59 1.68 2.32
CA VAL A 41 0.80 1.97 1.95
C VAL A 41 0.91 2.33 0.46
N GLU A 42 0.19 1.62 -0.40
CA GLU A 42 0.21 1.92 -1.83
C GLU A 42 -0.56 3.17 -2.19
N SER A 43 -1.66 3.46 -1.50
CA SER A 43 -2.36 4.74 -1.67
C SER A 43 -1.47 5.92 -1.29
N ILE A 44 -0.70 5.80 -0.21
CA ILE A 44 0.30 6.81 0.18
C ILE A 44 1.36 6.98 -0.91
N GLY A 45 1.85 5.88 -1.50
CA GLY A 45 2.77 5.93 -2.64
C GLY A 45 2.17 6.61 -3.88
N GLY A 46 0.94 6.25 -4.26
CA GLY A 46 0.26 6.89 -5.39
C GLY A 46 0.05 8.39 -5.16
N ILE A 47 -0.38 8.78 -3.96
CA ILE A 47 -0.56 10.19 -3.58
C ILE A 47 0.77 10.93 -3.58
N SER A 48 1.84 10.35 -3.01
CA SER A 48 3.14 11.01 -2.97
C SER A 48 3.69 11.26 -4.38
N ALA A 49 3.52 10.31 -5.31
CA ALA A 49 3.90 10.51 -6.71
C ALA A 49 3.15 11.69 -7.35
N VAL A 50 1.84 11.79 -7.15
CA VAL A 50 1.02 12.89 -7.67
C VAL A 50 1.42 14.22 -7.01
N VAL A 51 1.60 14.26 -5.70
CA VAL A 51 1.99 15.46 -4.96
C VAL A 51 3.35 15.98 -5.42
N TRP A 52 4.36 15.12 -5.52
CA TRP A 52 5.70 15.54 -5.93
C TRP A 52 5.77 15.97 -7.39
N THR A 53 5.04 15.29 -8.28
CA THR A 53 4.98 15.68 -9.70
C THR A 53 4.24 17.00 -9.91
N LEU A 54 3.17 17.27 -9.16
CA LEU A 54 2.47 18.56 -9.20
C LEU A 54 3.27 19.70 -8.56
N ALA A 55 3.98 19.43 -7.44
CA ALA A 55 4.72 20.46 -6.71
C ALA A 55 6.06 20.84 -7.36
N LEU A 56 6.78 19.86 -7.93
CA LEU A 56 8.15 20.04 -8.47
C LEU A 56 8.22 19.89 -9.99
N GLY A 57 7.10 19.56 -10.65
CA GLY A 57 7.05 19.21 -12.07
C GLY A 57 7.64 17.83 -12.37
N ILE A 58 7.60 17.42 -13.64
CA ILE A 58 8.20 16.17 -14.12
C ILE A 58 9.70 16.39 -14.29
N ASN A 59 10.44 16.29 -13.18
CA ASN A 59 11.87 16.53 -13.13
C ASN A 59 12.56 15.50 -12.21
N LEU A 60 13.89 15.38 -12.32
CA LEU A 60 14.69 14.48 -11.46
C LEU A 60 14.46 14.74 -9.95
N ARG A 61 14.22 16.00 -9.56
CA ARG A 61 13.92 16.38 -8.17
C ARG A 61 12.64 15.73 -7.65
N ALA A 62 11.59 15.66 -8.46
CA ALA A 62 10.35 14.98 -8.11
C ALA A 62 10.55 13.48 -7.95
N ALA A 63 11.34 12.86 -8.83
CA ALA A 63 11.69 11.45 -8.73
C ALA A 63 12.48 11.14 -7.44
N LEU A 64 13.48 11.97 -7.10
CA LEU A 64 14.24 11.83 -5.86
C LEU A 64 13.36 12.02 -4.61
N ALA A 65 12.48 13.03 -4.61
CA ALA A 65 11.55 13.28 -3.51
C ALA A 65 10.55 12.11 -3.33
N PHE A 66 10.05 11.56 -4.43
CA PHE A 66 9.20 10.37 -4.41
C PHE A 66 9.93 9.17 -3.78
N ILE A 67 11.15 8.86 -4.24
CA ILE A 67 11.96 7.76 -3.69
C ILE A 67 12.23 7.96 -2.21
N ALA A 68 12.66 9.17 -1.81
CA ALA A 68 12.92 9.51 -0.41
C ALA A 68 11.65 9.32 0.45
N SER A 69 10.49 9.77 -0.03
CA SER A 69 9.22 9.60 0.68
C SER A 69 8.80 8.13 0.82
N GLY A 70 9.08 7.31 -0.20
CA GLY A 70 8.86 5.87 -0.16
C GLY A 70 9.70 5.18 0.91
N VAL A 71 11.01 5.52 0.98
CA VAL A 71 11.91 4.99 2.02
C VAL A 71 11.41 5.37 3.41
N VAL A 72 11.04 6.63 3.64
CA VAL A 72 10.51 7.08 4.93
C VAL A 72 9.24 6.32 5.31
N THR A 73 8.34 6.10 4.35
CA THR A 73 7.07 5.37 4.58
C THR A 73 7.34 3.93 5.00
N VAL A 74 8.28 3.24 4.34
CA VAL A 74 8.66 1.86 4.69
C VAL A 74 9.29 1.80 6.08
N VAL A 75 10.23 2.70 6.38
CA VAL A 75 10.89 2.76 7.69
C VAL A 75 9.86 3.05 8.79
N ALA A 76 8.97 4.03 8.58
CA ALA A 76 7.91 4.35 9.51
C ALA A 76 6.98 3.16 9.75
N TYR A 77 6.64 2.41 8.70
CA TYR A 77 5.81 1.21 8.81
C TYR A 77 6.50 0.11 9.64
N ILE A 78 7.80 -0.14 9.40
CA ILE A 78 8.58 -1.12 10.18
C ILE A 78 8.64 -0.72 11.66
N ILE A 79 8.86 0.57 11.95
CA ILE A 79 8.88 1.09 13.32
C ILE A 79 7.51 0.92 13.97
N TYR A 80 6.43 1.26 13.27
CA TYR A 80 5.07 1.08 13.76
C TYR A 80 4.76 -0.38 14.08
N ASP A 81 5.18 -1.30 13.21
CA ASP A 81 4.97 -2.73 13.41
C ASP A 81 5.73 -3.23 14.66
N LYS A 82 7.01 -2.84 14.81
CA LYS A 82 7.84 -3.11 15.99
C LYS A 82 7.21 -2.61 17.29
N ILE A 83 6.64 -1.40 17.29
CA ILE A 83 5.99 -0.80 18.47
C ILE A 83 4.73 -1.58 18.83
N LYS A 84 3.93 -1.95 17.82
CA LYS A 84 2.69 -2.70 18.02
C LYS A 84 2.96 -4.10 18.59
N GLU A 85 4.00 -4.78 18.11
CA GLU A 85 4.41 -6.09 18.64
C GLU A 85 4.77 -6.02 20.14
N LYS A 86 5.52 -4.99 20.56
CA LYS A 86 5.89 -4.81 21.97
C LYS A 86 4.69 -4.53 22.88
N GLY A 87 3.74 -3.71 22.43
CA GLY A 87 2.57 -3.36 23.23
C GLY A 87 1.54 -4.48 23.41
N GLN A 88 1.69 -5.62 22.72
CA GLN A 88 0.81 -6.78 22.87
C GLN A 88 1.38 -7.84 23.84
N THR A 89 2.65 -7.70 24.25
CA THR A 89 3.34 -8.62 25.17
C THR A 89 3.35 -8.17 26.64
N GLU A 90 2.69 -7.07 26.97
CA GLU A 90 2.55 -6.53 28.35
C GLU A 90 1.14 -6.76 28.92
#